data_AF-A0A4Q3EGH3-F1
#
_entry.id   AF-A0A4Q3EGH3-F1
#
_cell.length_a   1.000
_cell.length_b   1.000
_cell.length_c   1.000
_cell.angle_alpha   90.00
_cell.angle_beta   90.00
_cell.angle_gamma   90.00
#
_symmetry.space_group_name_H-M   'P 1'
#
loop_
_entity.id
_entity.type
_entity.pdbx_description
1 polymer ?
#
loop_
_entity_poly.entity_id
_entity_poly.type
_entity_poly.pdbx_seq_one_letter_code
_entity_poly.pdbx_strand_id
1 'polypeptide(L)'
;MPNPKSGTVTTDVTKVVNAIKKATRVAYRVEKGGIIHAPIGKASFPVEQLEEAFAEGVVTAHKAMPEFVLDPADNRDLIGYLRSIQAEP
;
A
#
# COMPACT_ATOMS: atom_id res chain seq x y z
N MET A 1 0.12 1.36 17.97
CA MET A 1 -0.70 0.85 19.10
C MET A 1 -1.51 -0.35 18.62
N PRO A 2 -1.71 -1.42 19.42
CA PRO A 2 -2.48 -2.60 19.00
C PRO A 2 -3.94 -2.23 18.73
N ASN A 3 -4.47 -2.63 17.57
CA ASN A 3 -5.83 -2.40 17.13
C ASN A 3 -6.52 -3.75 16.80
N PRO A 4 -7.72 -4.01 17.35
CA PRO A 4 -8.51 -5.20 17.01
C PRO A 4 -8.83 -5.29 15.51
N LYS A 5 -9.11 -4.15 14.85
CA LYS A 5 -9.46 -4.12 13.42
C LYS A 5 -8.30 -4.53 12.51
N SER A 6 -7.06 -4.30 12.94
CA SER A 6 -5.87 -4.74 12.20
C SER A 6 -5.45 -6.17 12.54
N GLY A 7 -6.22 -6.90 13.35
CA GLY A 7 -5.92 -8.28 13.75
C GLY A 7 -4.70 -8.40 14.69
N THR A 8 -4.25 -7.27 15.26
CA THR A 8 -3.08 -7.25 16.17
C THR A 8 -3.43 -7.59 17.61
N VAL A 9 -4.72 -7.78 17.90
CA VAL A 9 -5.22 -8.35 19.16
C VAL A 9 -5.71 -9.76 18.85
N THR A 10 -4.90 -10.77 19.14
CA THR A 10 -5.21 -12.19 18.87
C THR A 10 -4.59 -13.09 19.93
N THR A 11 -5.07 -14.33 20.01
CA THR A 11 -4.53 -15.38 20.88
C THR A 11 -3.26 -16.03 20.30
N ASP A 12 -3.06 -15.97 18.98
CA ASP A 12 -1.88 -16.51 18.28
C ASP A 12 -0.82 -15.42 18.00
N VAL A 13 -0.03 -15.10 19.03
CA VAL A 13 0.92 -13.98 19.02
C VAL A 13 2.10 -14.23 18.06
N THR A 14 2.58 -15.47 17.98
CA THR A 14 3.77 -15.84 17.20
C THR A 14 3.56 -15.65 15.69
N LYS A 15 2.40 -16.05 15.16
CA LYS A 15 2.09 -15.84 13.74
C LYS A 15 1.99 -14.35 13.39
N VAL A 16 1.35 -13.56 14.25
CA VAL A 16 1.19 -12.12 14.01
C VAL A 16 2.52 -11.38 14.08
N VAL A 17 3.40 -11.72 15.03
CA VAL A 17 4.76 -11.13 15.10
C VAL A 17 5.56 -11.47 13.85
N ASN A 18 5.52 -12.72 13.38
CA ASN A 18 6.23 -13.12 12.17
C ASN A 18 5.66 -12.45 10.90
N ALA A 19 4.34 -12.29 10.82
CA ALA A 19 3.68 -11.60 9.71
C ALA A 19 4.00 -10.09 9.68
N ILE A 20 4.04 -9.44 10.84
CA ILE A 20 4.42 -8.02 10.95
C ILE A 20 5.90 -7.83 10.56
N LYS A 21 6.79 -8.69 11.04
CA LYS A 21 8.24 -8.62 10.71
C LYS A 21 8.51 -8.80 9.22
N LYS A 22 7.71 -9.62 8.54
CA LYS A 22 7.81 -9.85 7.09
C LYS A 22 7.16 -8.76 6.23
N ALA A 23 6.62 -7.70 6.85
CA ALA A 23 5.91 -6.61 6.17
C ALA A 23 4.79 -7.09 5.22
N THR A 24 4.23 -8.27 5.45
CA THR A 24 3.26 -8.92 4.54
C THR A 24 1.85 -8.33 4.67
N ARG A 25 1.65 -7.36 5.57
CA ARG A 25 0.36 -6.75 5.83
C ARG A 25 0.48 -5.25 5.90
N VAL A 26 -0.28 -4.57 5.05
CA VAL A 26 -0.46 -3.12 5.07
C VAL A 26 -1.80 -2.80 5.73
N ALA A 27 -1.79 -1.86 6.67
CA ALA A 27 -3.01 -1.32 7.23
C ALA A 27 -3.52 -0.19 6.32
N TYR A 28 -4.74 -0.31 5.82
CA TYR A 28 -5.43 0.74 5.09
C TYR A 28 -6.58 1.31 5.92
N ARG A 29 -6.98 2.54 5.61
CA ARG A 29 -8.13 3.23 6.22
C ARG A 29 -9.11 3.63 5.13
N VAL A 30 -10.40 3.42 5.40
CA VAL A 30 -11.48 3.87 4.52
C VAL A 30 -12.19 5.04 5.19
N GLU A 31 -12.36 6.14 4.47
CA GLU A 31 -13.14 7.28 4.91
C GLU A 31 -14.62 7.14 4.54
N LYS A 32 -15.48 7.93 5.20
CA LYS A 32 -16.93 7.90 4.97
C LYS A 32 -17.32 8.27 3.53
N GLY A 33 -16.45 9.00 2.82
CA GLY A 33 -16.62 9.34 1.40
C GLY A 33 -16.21 8.25 0.41
N GLY A 34 -15.83 7.05 0.87
CA GLY A 34 -15.40 5.96 0.00
C GLY A 34 -13.93 6.04 -0.44
N ILE A 35 -13.17 7.02 0.04
CA ILE A 35 -11.74 7.16 -0.22
C ILE A 35 -10.97 6.14 0.62
N ILE A 36 -10.08 5.39 -0.02
CA ILE A 36 -9.21 4.41 0.63
C ILE A 36 -7.79 4.99 0.70
N HIS A 37 -7.26 5.11 1.91
CA HIS A 37 -5.87 5.45 2.16
C HIS A 37 -5.08 4.17 2.48
N ALA A 38 -4.20 3.78 1.57
CA ALA A 38 -3.31 2.64 1.74
C ALA A 38 -1.85 3.08 1.51
N PRO A 39 -0.99 3.07 2.55
CA PRO A 39 0.42 3.40 2.36
C PRO A 39 1.14 2.26 1.64
N ILE A 40 1.72 2.55 0.47
CA ILE A 40 2.43 1.55 -0.37
C ILE A 40 3.89 1.33 0.06
N GLY A 41 4.46 2.20 0.89
CA GLY A 41 5.84 2.09 1.36
C GLY A 41 6.38 3.39 1.94
N LYS A 42 7.70 3.49 2.05
CA LYS A 42 8.41 4.73 2.41
C LYS A 42 9.06 5.33 1.17
N ALA A 43 9.26 6.65 1.16
CA ALA A 43 9.98 7.33 0.09
C ALA A 43 11.39 6.73 -0.13
N SER A 44 12.04 6.25 0.93
CA SER A 44 13.37 5.63 0.87
C SER A 44 13.42 4.23 0.25
N PHE A 45 12.29 3.64 -0.18
CA PHE A 45 12.29 2.31 -0.81
C PHE A 45 12.57 2.43 -2.31
N PRO A 46 13.29 1.48 -2.93
CA PRO A 46 13.48 1.47 -4.38
C PRO A 46 12.14 1.50 -5.12
N VAL A 47 12.06 2.24 -6.23
CA VAL A 47 10.81 2.40 -7.00
C VAL A 47 10.29 1.04 -7.48
N GLU A 48 11.20 0.13 -7.81
CA GLU A 48 10.89 -1.24 -8.25
C GLU A 48 10.17 -2.05 -7.16
N GLN A 49 10.43 -1.77 -5.88
CA GLN A 49 9.74 -2.42 -4.76
C GLN A 49 8.37 -1.79 -4.46
N LEU A 50 8.16 -0.55 -4.90
CA LEU A 50 6.90 0.17 -4.71
C LEU A 50 5.87 -0.19 -5.81
N GLU A 51 6.34 -0.54 -7.01
CA GLU A 51 5.50 -0.92 -8.14
C GLU A 51 4.61 -2.14 -7.83
N GLU A 52 5.20 -3.21 -7.31
CA GLU A 52 4.47 -4.44 -6.96
C GLU A 52 3.42 -4.18 -5.88
N ALA A 53 3.77 -3.40 -4.85
CA ALA A 53 2.85 -3.04 -3.77
C ALA A 53 1.69 -2.16 -4.24
N PHE A 54 1.95 -1.25 -5.20
CA PHE A 54 0.93 -0.41 -5.81
C PHE A 54 -0.04 -1.24 -6.65
N ALA A 55 0.48 -2.10 -7.53
CA ALA A 55 -0.35 -2.96 -8.39
C ALA A 55 -1.25 -3.89 -7.56
N GLU A 56 -0.70 -4.56 -6.55
CA GLU A 56 -1.46 -5.46 -5.67
C GLU A 56 -2.55 -4.70 -4.87
N GLY A 57 -2.23 -3.48 -4.42
CA GLY A 57 -3.17 -2.61 -3.71
C GLY A 57 -4.36 -2.20 -4.58
N VAL A 58 -4.11 -1.82 -5.84
CA VAL A 58 -5.15 -1.48 -6.81
C VAL A 58 -6.03 -2.70 -7.08
N VAL A 59 -5.45 -3.86 -7.39
CA VAL A 59 -6.19 -5.10 -7.70
C VAL A 59 -7.04 -5.56 -6.52
N THR A 60 -6.50 -5.54 -5.30
CA THR A 60 -7.23 -5.95 -4.10
C THR A 60 -8.42 -5.03 -3.80
N ALA A 61 -8.26 -3.72 -4.01
CA ALA A 61 -9.32 -2.75 -3.81
C ALA A 61 -10.41 -2.77 -4.91
N HIS A 62 -10.10 -3.22 -6.12
CA HIS A 62 -10.93 -3.07 -7.32
C HIS A 62 -11.86 -4.23 -7.67
N LYS A 63 -11.97 -5.28 -6.83
CA LYS A 63 -12.83 -6.44 -7.16
C LYS A 63 -14.30 -6.12 -7.49
N ALA A 64 -14.81 -4.95 -7.13
CA ALA A 64 -16.20 -4.53 -7.32
C ALA A 64 -16.37 -3.10 -7.90
N MET A 65 -15.29 -2.44 -8.36
CA MET A 65 -15.31 -1.07 -8.92
C MET A 65 -14.94 -1.06 -10.41
N PRO A 66 -15.31 -0.02 -11.19
CA PRO A 66 -14.94 0.07 -12.60
C PRO A 66 -13.41 0.04 -12.80
N GLU A 67 -12.98 -0.44 -13.96
CA GLU A 67 -11.57 -0.68 -14.27
C GLU A 67 -10.75 0.60 -14.13
N PHE A 68 -9.78 0.58 -13.20
CA PHE A 68 -8.81 1.65 -13.03
C PHE A 68 -7.70 1.47 -14.07
N VAL A 69 -7.84 2.19 -15.18
CA VAL A 69 -6.87 2.21 -16.27
C VAL A 69 -6.05 3.49 -16.14
N LEU A 70 -4.76 3.34 -15.85
CA LEU A 70 -3.80 4.44 -16.00
C LEU A 70 -3.33 4.46 -17.45
N ASP A 71 -3.35 5.62 -18.07
CA ASP A 71 -2.76 5.77 -19.39
C ASP A 71 -1.22 5.68 -19.30
N PRO A 72 -0.52 5.31 -20.38
CA PRO A 72 0.95 5.25 -20.39
C PRO A 72 1.63 6.58 -20.01
N ALA A 73 0.94 7.71 -20.22
CA ALA A 73 1.38 9.03 -19.77
C ALA A 73 1.29 9.15 -18.23
N ASP A 74 0.16 8.75 -17.64
CA ASP A 74 -0.05 8.79 -16.18
C ASP A 74 0.98 7.92 -15.45
N ASN A 75 1.29 6.73 -15.98
CA ASN A 75 2.34 5.87 -15.43
C ASN A 75 3.71 6.55 -15.45
N ARG A 76 4.05 7.26 -16.53
CA ARG A 76 5.33 7.97 -16.65
C ARG A 76 5.40 9.12 -15.65
N ASP A 77 4.31 9.87 -15.50
CA ASP A 77 4.22 11.00 -14.59
C ASP A 77 4.27 10.55 -13.13
N LEU A 78 3.60 9.44 -12.79
CA LEU A 78 3.67 8.81 -11.47
C LEU A 78 5.10 8.38 -11.15
N ILE A 79 5.78 7.69 -12.07
CA ILE A 79 7.18 7.26 -11.89
C ILE A 79 8.11 8.49 -11.78
N GLY A 80 7.87 9.53 -12.58
CA GLY A 80 8.60 10.79 -12.51
C GLY A 80 8.47 11.47 -11.15
N TYR A 81 7.25 11.56 -10.62
CA TYR A 81 6.96 12.07 -9.29
C TYR A 81 7.63 11.24 -8.18
N LEU A 82 7.55 9.90 -8.26
CA LEU A 82 8.20 9.01 -7.29
C LEU A 82 9.72 9.20 -7.29
N ARG A 83 10.34 9.42 -8.45
CA ARG A 83 11.77 9.72 -8.54
C ARG A 83 12.11 11.10 -7.99
N SER A 84 11.26 12.11 -8.18
CA SER A 84 11.52 13.46 -7.67
C SER A 84 11.50 13.52 -6.14
N ILE A 85 10.59 12.80 -5.48
CA ILE A 85 10.53 12.76 -4.00
C ILE A 85 11.67 11.95 -3.37
N GLN A 86 12.38 11.14 -4.15
CA GLN A 86 13.55 10.37 -3.70
C GLN A 86 14.86 11.13 -3.81
N ALA A 87 14.89 12.19 -4.63
CA ALA A 87 16.08 12.99 -4.86
C ALA A 87 16.34 14.02 -3.75
N GLU A 88 15.36 14.26 -2.87
CA GLU A 88 15.52 15.18 -1.73
C GLU A 88 15.91 14.39 -0.45
N PRO A 89 17.07 14.71 0.16
CA PRO A 89 17.59 14.05 1.36
C PRO A 89 16.89 14.45 2.67
#